data_AF-A0A5E3WVB9-F1
#
_entry.id   AF-A0A5E3WVB9-F1
#
_cell.length_a   1.000
_cell.length_b   1.000
_cell.length_c   1.000
_cell.angle_alpha   90.00
_cell.angle_beta   90.00
_cell.angle_gamma   90.00
#
_symmetry.space_group_name_H-M   'P 1'
#
loop_
_entity.id
_entity.type
_entity.pdbx_description
1 polymer ?
#
loop_
_entity_poly.entity_id
_entity_poly.type
_entity_poly.pdbx_seq_one_letter_code
_entity_poly.pdbx_strand_id
1 'polypeptide(L)'
;MLSSSSSSSASPVSTAPSTPPPGPSQYLALGQPSVLKKLGSQLEEGDRILYVSGASSPKEVSDALAKAREIAGLASVQIDGTTGVKSELVPPATAYPMFSNAGLTSQIRLPVSSALNVDVLYRPPFTYPTLAATPANPLNPTAHPFGIPSREDWEQLWKTWDTVTLGMIPREMLHVKPIDLRHICLFYLGHIPTFLDMVLSKELGEPNTEPKWFTEIFERGIDPHVDDPEHCHRHSVVPTKAEDWPTLEDIITFRTRVRDRTFKLYEDLESGKRTIYRRLGRVLMCAYEHEAWHVETLLYMLIQRAGTGTLPPPGFPTPLFPELAKQWATIPPPTEPTVTLGPAEVTLGWDDQESDDLLPELKYKTTNRGYGWDNESPARTVHVGAFRASWRPVSNGEYLAWWRTKSLPIPASWVEEDGEIMVRTAFGPVGMDVAEQWPVMAAYDHMEMYAKGKGGRLPTEAELRLFLDSYNTGYEEDGNVGFRNWHPVPSNAGIDGKRGTNGGVWEWTSTKFDRHDGFDPTTIFSGYSSDFFDNVHQVVLGGSYATIPRQAGRRTARNFYQHNYPYAWVSARVVFDVEA
;
A
#
# COMPACT_ATOMS: atom_id res chain seq x y z
N MET A 1 75.29 -31.06 -30.01
CA MET A 1 76.32 -30.34 -29.24
C MET A 1 75.63 -29.26 -28.42
N LEU A 2 76.09 -29.10 -27.18
CA LEU A 2 75.77 -28.09 -26.14
C LEU A 2 75.54 -26.67 -26.71
N SER A 3 74.85 -25.68 -26.11
CA SER A 3 74.17 -25.40 -24.84
C SER A 3 73.27 -24.17 -25.13
N SER A 4 72.11 -23.93 -24.52
CA SER A 4 71.95 -23.25 -23.23
C SER A 4 70.46 -22.88 -23.11
N SER A 5 69.81 -23.20 -21.99
CA SER A 5 68.50 -22.65 -21.65
C SER A 5 68.43 -22.47 -20.14
N SER A 6 68.35 -21.21 -19.73
CA SER A 6 68.30 -20.72 -18.35
C SER A 6 66.97 -21.06 -17.68
N SER A 7 67.05 -21.50 -16.43
CA SER A 7 65.94 -21.65 -15.49
C SER A 7 65.49 -20.30 -14.92
N SER A 8 64.19 -20.03 -14.90
CA SER A 8 63.58 -19.18 -13.87
C SER A 8 62.31 -19.85 -13.34
N SER A 9 62.27 -20.03 -12.02
CA SER A 9 61.18 -20.61 -11.26
C SER A 9 60.03 -19.62 -11.13
N ALA A 10 58.83 -19.99 -11.57
CA ALA A 10 57.60 -19.28 -11.26
C ALA A 10 57.14 -19.64 -9.83
N SER A 11 57.00 -18.64 -8.97
CA SER A 11 56.36 -18.77 -7.66
C SER A 11 54.84 -18.96 -7.82
N PRO A 12 54.18 -19.76 -6.98
CA PRO A 12 52.73 -19.93 -7.02
C PRO A 12 52.01 -18.66 -6.55
N VAL A 13 50.94 -18.29 -7.27
CA VAL A 13 50.02 -17.22 -6.89
C VAL A 13 49.32 -17.61 -5.59
N SER A 14 49.51 -16.80 -4.56
CA SER A 14 48.85 -16.92 -3.26
C SER A 14 47.35 -16.67 -3.41
N THR A 15 46.53 -17.70 -3.20
CA THR A 15 45.10 -17.57 -2.94
C THR A 15 44.92 -17.17 -1.48
N ALA A 16 45.00 -15.87 -1.19
CA ALA A 16 44.51 -15.35 0.07
C ALA A 16 42.99 -15.61 0.16
N PRO A 17 42.46 -16.08 1.30
CA PRO A 17 41.01 -16.16 1.48
C PRO A 17 40.47 -14.74 1.44
N SER A 18 39.54 -14.46 0.53
CA SER A 18 38.74 -13.25 0.56
C SER A 18 38.11 -13.18 1.96
N THR A 19 38.44 -12.16 2.74
CA THR A 19 37.68 -11.83 3.94
C THR A 19 36.20 -11.82 3.57
N PRO A 20 35.33 -12.56 4.28
CA PRO A 20 33.90 -12.47 4.08
C PRO A 20 33.50 -10.99 4.18
N PRO A 21 32.51 -10.52 3.40
CA PRO A 21 31.96 -9.20 3.63
C PRO A 21 31.59 -9.06 5.11
N PRO A 22 31.82 -7.90 5.74
CA PRO A 22 31.39 -7.69 7.11
C PRO A 22 29.90 -8.04 7.22
N GLY A 23 29.55 -8.83 8.23
CA GLY A 23 28.14 -9.13 8.51
C GLY A 23 27.36 -7.86 8.85
N PRO A 24 26.02 -7.91 8.81
CA PRO A 24 25.17 -6.74 9.06
C PRO A 24 25.51 -6.06 10.39
N SER A 25 25.56 -4.74 10.38
CA SER A 25 25.83 -3.91 11.56
C SER A 25 24.56 -3.74 12.40
N GLN A 26 24.75 -3.66 13.71
CA GLN A 26 23.66 -3.46 14.67
C GLN A 26 23.88 -2.17 15.44
N TYR A 27 22.83 -1.36 15.54
CA TYR A 27 22.86 -0.09 16.24
C TYR A 27 21.85 -0.10 17.39
N LEU A 28 22.24 0.46 18.55
CA LEU A 28 21.33 0.69 19.67
C LEU A 28 20.90 2.15 19.67
N ALA A 29 19.59 2.43 19.67
CA ALA A 29 19.05 3.77 19.77
C ALA A 29 18.20 3.90 21.04
N LEU A 30 18.64 4.77 21.96
CA LEU A 30 17.95 5.01 23.23
C LEU A 30 16.97 6.18 23.07
N GLY A 31 15.70 5.87 22.79
CA GLY A 31 14.53 6.74 23.01
C GLY A 31 14.48 8.13 22.34
N GLN A 32 15.53 8.59 21.66
CA GLN A 32 15.60 9.95 21.11
C GLN A 32 15.25 10.00 19.61
N PRO A 33 14.14 10.64 19.22
CA PRO A 33 13.70 10.72 17.81
C PRO A 33 14.75 11.37 16.88
N SER A 34 15.51 12.35 17.38
CA SER A 34 16.56 13.05 16.61
C SER A 34 17.70 12.12 16.17
N VAL A 35 17.96 11.06 16.94
CA VAL A 35 18.99 10.06 16.64
C VAL A 35 18.54 9.15 15.49
N LEU A 36 17.25 8.83 15.41
CA LEU A 36 16.70 7.95 14.38
C LEU A 36 16.84 8.51 12.97
N LYS A 37 16.62 9.82 12.75
CA LYS A 37 16.78 10.43 11.43
C LYS A 37 18.20 10.30 10.90
N LYS A 38 19.19 10.51 11.78
CA LYS A 38 20.61 10.38 11.44
C LYS A 38 20.98 8.93 11.17
N LEU A 39 20.63 8.01 12.08
CA LEU A 39 20.93 6.59 11.91
C LEU A 39 20.25 6.01 10.68
N GLY A 40 18.97 6.32 10.45
CA GLY A 40 18.21 5.86 9.29
C GLY A 40 18.88 6.20 7.96
N SER A 41 19.49 7.38 7.83
CA SER A 41 20.25 7.74 6.61
C SER A 41 21.56 6.96 6.42
N GLN A 42 22.10 6.36 7.47
CA GLN A 42 23.41 5.68 7.49
C GLN A 42 23.31 4.15 7.39
N LEU A 43 22.13 3.58 7.63
CA LEU A 43 21.94 2.12 7.55
C LEU A 43 22.10 1.62 6.11
N GLU A 44 22.83 0.51 6.00
CA GLU A 44 22.93 -0.31 4.80
C GLU A 44 21.91 -1.48 4.85
N GLU A 45 21.83 -2.22 3.76
CA GLU A 45 20.94 -3.38 3.67
C GLU A 45 21.35 -4.46 4.70
N GLY A 46 20.37 -4.96 5.44
CA GLY A 46 20.60 -5.96 6.48
C GLY A 46 20.88 -5.38 7.87
N ASP A 47 21.23 -4.11 8.00
CA ASP A 47 21.43 -3.48 9.30
C ASP A 47 20.12 -3.42 10.11
N ARG A 48 20.26 -3.39 11.45
CA ARG A 48 19.13 -3.26 12.38
C ARG A 48 19.39 -2.21 13.45
N ILE A 49 18.32 -1.52 13.85
CA ILE A 49 18.30 -0.66 15.05
C ILE A 49 17.44 -1.32 16.12
N LEU A 50 17.98 -1.53 17.30
CA LEU A 50 17.19 -1.81 18.50
C LEU A 50 16.80 -0.48 19.12
N TYR A 51 15.54 -0.08 18.95
CA TYR A 51 15.00 1.15 19.53
C TYR A 51 14.32 0.84 20.85
N VAL A 52 14.85 1.38 21.95
CA VAL A 52 14.31 1.17 23.30
C VAL A 52 13.53 2.40 23.73
N SER A 53 12.29 2.22 24.19
CA SER A 53 11.45 3.28 24.76
C SER A 53 10.83 2.88 26.10
N GLY A 54 10.63 3.85 26.98
CA GLY A 54 10.14 3.64 28.35
C GLY A 54 11.23 3.70 29.44
N ALA A 55 10.87 3.25 30.65
CA ALA A 55 11.73 3.28 31.83
C ALA A 55 11.72 1.97 32.62
N SER A 56 12.91 1.43 32.89
CA SER A 56 13.08 0.10 33.50
C SER A 56 14.50 -0.06 34.07
N SER A 57 14.73 -1.12 34.86
CA SER A 57 16.05 -1.38 35.44
C SER A 57 17.08 -1.75 34.36
N PRO A 58 18.38 -1.49 34.56
CA PRO A 58 19.42 -1.88 33.60
C PRO A 58 19.40 -3.38 33.25
N LYS A 59 19.05 -4.24 34.21
CA LYS A 59 18.94 -5.69 34.01
C LYS A 59 17.79 -6.03 33.06
N GLU A 60 16.59 -5.50 33.30
CA GLU A 60 15.42 -5.74 32.45
C GLU A 60 15.65 -5.24 31.01
N VAL A 61 16.30 -4.08 30.85
CA VAL A 61 16.69 -3.56 29.53
C VAL A 61 17.69 -4.51 28.84
N SER A 62 18.69 -5.01 29.57
CA SER A 62 19.66 -5.97 29.04
C SER A 62 18.99 -7.27 28.60
N ASP A 63 18.10 -7.82 29.43
CA ASP A 63 17.36 -9.05 29.15
C ASP A 63 16.43 -8.87 27.93
N ALA A 64 15.77 -7.72 27.83
CA ALA A 64 14.95 -7.35 26.68
C ALA A 64 15.74 -7.29 25.37
N LEU A 65 16.90 -6.65 25.40
CA LEU A 65 17.78 -6.53 24.23
C LEU A 65 18.34 -7.89 23.81
N ALA A 66 18.66 -8.76 24.77
CA ALA A 66 19.06 -10.14 24.49
C ALA A 66 17.93 -10.91 23.77
N LYS A 67 16.70 -10.84 24.29
CA LYS A 67 15.53 -11.47 23.69
C LYS A 67 15.21 -10.91 22.30
N ALA A 68 15.29 -9.59 22.11
CA ALA A 68 15.05 -8.94 20.82
C ALA A 68 16.04 -9.42 19.75
N ARG A 69 17.30 -9.61 20.13
CA ARG A 69 18.34 -10.14 19.25
C ARG A 69 18.11 -11.59 18.88
N GLU A 70 17.77 -12.42 19.87
CA GLU A 70 17.42 -13.82 19.63
C GLU A 70 16.27 -13.93 18.61
N ILE A 71 15.18 -13.20 18.84
CA ILE A 71 14.00 -13.18 17.95
C ILE A 71 14.36 -12.70 16.55
N ALA A 72 15.19 -11.66 16.45
CA ALA A 72 15.60 -11.09 15.17
C ALA A 72 16.73 -11.86 14.46
N GLY A 73 17.20 -13.00 15.02
CA GLY A 73 18.31 -13.76 14.47
C GLY A 73 19.63 -12.98 14.43
N LEU A 74 19.79 -12.01 15.32
CA LEU A 74 20.93 -11.09 15.37
C LEU A 74 22.04 -11.70 16.25
N ALA A 75 23.26 -11.78 15.70
CA ALA A 75 24.43 -12.33 16.41
C ALA A 75 24.70 -11.60 17.74
N SER A 76 25.26 -12.32 18.72
CA SER A 76 25.56 -11.85 20.08
C SER A 76 26.68 -10.80 20.09
N VAL A 77 26.37 -9.54 19.82
CA VAL A 77 27.31 -8.42 19.93
C VAL A 77 27.28 -7.83 21.34
N GLN A 78 28.43 -7.58 21.96
CA GLN A 78 28.47 -6.88 23.26
C GLN A 78 27.91 -5.46 23.12
N ILE A 79 26.95 -5.10 23.97
CA ILE A 79 26.52 -3.72 24.14
C ILE A 79 27.50 -3.10 25.13
N ASP A 80 28.39 -2.23 24.66
CA ASP A 80 29.24 -1.46 25.55
C ASP A 80 28.35 -0.53 26.38
N GLY A 81 28.49 -0.64 27.71
CA GLY A 81 27.45 -0.29 28.66
C GLY A 81 27.02 1.18 28.70
N THR A 82 25.76 1.36 29.10
CA THR A 82 25.07 2.47 29.81
C THR A 82 23.59 2.34 29.43
N THR A 83 22.55 2.52 30.24
CA THR A 83 22.24 2.97 31.61
C THR A 83 20.74 2.67 31.78
N GLY A 84 20.15 2.80 32.97
CA GLY A 84 18.69 2.75 33.10
C GLY A 84 18.04 3.69 32.08
N VAL A 85 17.21 3.16 31.19
CA VAL A 85 16.55 3.98 30.17
C VAL A 85 15.54 4.85 30.91
N LYS A 86 15.65 6.17 30.76
CA LYS A 86 14.60 7.12 31.15
C LYS A 86 14.18 7.84 29.89
N SER A 87 13.32 7.19 29.12
CA SER A 87 12.66 7.77 27.97
C SER A 87 11.16 7.62 28.14
N GLU A 88 10.38 8.42 27.42
CA GLU A 88 8.94 8.25 27.40
C GLU A 88 8.61 6.92 26.72
N LEU A 89 7.60 6.21 27.25
CA LEU A 89 7.06 5.05 26.58
C LEU A 89 6.31 5.52 25.33
N VAL A 90 6.66 4.99 24.16
CA VAL A 90 6.06 5.45 22.90
C VAL A 90 5.05 4.39 22.41
N PRO A 91 3.74 4.70 22.35
CA PRO A 91 2.74 3.79 21.84
C PRO A 91 2.82 3.64 20.30
N PRO A 92 2.22 2.60 19.70
CA PRO A 92 2.25 2.37 18.25
C PRO A 92 1.83 3.60 17.43
N ALA A 93 0.74 4.25 17.84
CA ALA A 93 0.20 5.44 17.18
C ALA A 93 1.18 6.62 17.10
N THR A 94 2.22 6.68 17.95
CA THR A 94 3.25 7.72 17.90
C THR A 94 4.56 7.21 17.29
N ALA A 95 4.90 5.95 17.55
CA ALA A 95 6.17 5.37 17.14
C ALA A 95 6.25 5.10 15.63
N TYR A 96 5.21 4.51 15.02
CA TYR A 96 5.26 4.17 13.59
C TYR A 96 5.37 5.39 12.66
N PRO A 97 4.63 6.50 12.89
CA PRO A 97 4.85 7.77 12.19
C PRO A 97 6.29 8.27 12.30
N MET A 98 6.84 8.23 13.51
CA MET A 98 8.22 8.66 13.78
C MET A 98 9.24 7.83 13.00
N PHE A 99 9.09 6.50 12.97
CA PHE A 99 9.98 5.61 12.22
C PHE A 99 9.87 5.87 10.71
N SER A 100 8.64 5.98 10.19
CA SER A 100 8.39 6.22 8.77
C SER A 100 9.02 7.54 8.30
N ASN A 101 8.88 8.60 9.09
CA ASN A 101 9.50 9.91 8.84
C ASN A 101 11.04 9.90 8.95
N ALA A 102 11.62 8.88 9.60
CA ALA A 102 13.06 8.67 9.67
C ALA A 102 13.59 7.73 8.58
N GLY A 103 12.74 7.26 7.66
CA GLY A 103 13.16 6.30 6.64
C GLY A 103 13.24 4.85 7.14
N LEU A 104 12.55 4.52 8.23
CA LEU A 104 12.66 3.25 8.95
C LEU A 104 11.31 2.53 9.05
N THR A 105 11.34 1.21 9.21
CA THR A 105 10.17 0.37 9.47
C THR A 105 10.44 -0.56 10.66
N SER A 106 9.43 -0.78 11.50
CA SER A 106 9.49 -1.75 12.60
C SER A 106 9.17 -3.15 12.08
N GLN A 107 10.10 -4.09 12.24
CA GLN A 107 9.89 -5.51 11.93
C GLN A 107 9.07 -6.20 13.02
N ILE A 108 9.31 -5.84 14.28
CA ILE A 108 8.57 -6.32 15.44
C ILE A 108 8.71 -5.33 16.60
N ARG A 109 7.66 -5.24 17.42
CA ARG A 109 7.70 -4.57 18.72
C ARG A 109 7.55 -5.59 19.84
N LEU A 110 8.51 -5.61 20.74
CA LEU A 110 8.48 -6.46 21.91
C LEU A 110 8.06 -5.63 23.12
N PRO A 111 6.81 -5.75 23.59
CA PRO A 111 6.43 -5.22 24.89
C PRO A 111 7.11 -6.08 25.96
N VAL A 112 8.11 -5.51 26.63
CA VAL A 112 8.88 -6.23 27.66
C VAL A 112 8.15 -6.13 29.01
N SER A 113 7.61 -4.95 29.30
CA SER A 113 6.78 -4.67 30.47
C SER A 113 5.77 -3.57 30.12
N SER A 114 4.86 -3.23 31.04
CA SER A 114 3.98 -2.07 30.88
C SER A 114 4.73 -0.73 30.77
N ALA A 115 6.02 -0.71 31.09
CA ALA A 115 6.85 0.48 31.10
C ALA A 115 8.04 0.42 30.11
N LEU A 116 8.18 -0.63 29.29
CA LEU A 116 9.33 -0.82 28.40
C LEU A 116 8.95 -1.52 27.09
N ASN A 117 9.30 -0.91 25.96
CA ASN A 117 9.20 -1.49 24.62
C ASN A 117 10.58 -1.54 23.95
N VAL A 118 10.81 -2.60 23.16
CA VAL A 118 11.93 -2.70 22.21
C VAL A 118 11.39 -2.92 20.80
N ASP A 119 11.65 -1.99 19.90
CA ASP A 119 11.37 -2.13 18.48
C ASP A 119 12.64 -2.56 17.73
N VAL A 120 12.49 -3.55 16.84
CA VAL A 120 13.54 -3.93 15.89
C VAL A 120 13.26 -3.22 14.57
N LEU A 121 14.03 -2.18 14.28
CA LEU A 121 13.87 -1.37 13.07
C LEU A 121 14.87 -1.77 11.99
N TYR A 122 14.47 -1.58 10.75
CA TYR A 122 15.33 -1.72 9.58
C TYR A 122 15.05 -0.59 8.59
N ARG A 123 15.98 -0.38 7.65
CA ARG A 123 15.78 0.52 6.52
C ARG A 123 15.27 -0.29 5.32
N PRO A 124 14.00 -0.14 4.90
CA PRO A 124 13.52 -0.76 3.68
C PRO A 124 14.10 -0.06 2.44
N PRO A 125 14.01 -0.69 1.24
CA PRO A 125 14.33 -0.03 -0.04
C PRO A 125 13.57 1.28 -0.26
N PHE A 126 12.35 1.37 0.30
CA PHE A 126 11.49 2.53 0.21
C PHE A 126 10.56 2.58 1.43
N THR A 127 10.18 3.78 1.86
CA THR A 127 9.14 4.01 2.87
C THR A 127 8.49 5.36 2.63
N TYR A 128 7.22 5.50 2.96
CA TYR A 128 6.50 6.74 2.75
C TYR A 128 6.56 7.60 4.03
N PRO A 129 6.93 8.89 3.95
CA PRO A 129 6.73 9.79 5.08
C PRO A 129 5.24 9.98 5.35
N THR A 130 4.91 10.47 6.54
CA THR A 130 3.53 10.82 6.85
C THR A 130 3.10 12.06 6.05
N LEU A 131 1.80 12.20 5.79
CA LEU A 131 1.23 13.35 5.09
C LEU A 131 1.48 14.65 5.85
N ALA A 132 1.50 14.61 7.20
CA ALA A 132 1.89 15.75 8.02
C ALA A 132 3.35 16.20 7.80
N ALA A 133 4.20 15.32 7.25
CA ALA A 133 5.58 15.62 6.89
C ALA A 133 5.77 16.05 5.42
N THR A 134 4.68 16.29 4.67
CA THR A 134 4.74 16.81 3.29
C THR A 134 5.56 18.10 3.26
N PRO A 135 6.65 18.18 2.48
CA PRO A 135 7.46 19.39 2.42
C PRO A 135 6.82 20.45 1.52
N ALA A 136 6.98 21.71 1.89
CA ALA A 136 6.70 22.81 0.96
C ALA A 136 7.73 22.82 -0.18
N ASN A 137 7.28 23.09 -1.39
CA ASN A 137 8.14 23.22 -2.58
C ASN A 137 7.57 24.28 -3.55
N PRO A 138 8.28 24.66 -4.63
CA PRO A 138 7.81 25.72 -5.54
C PRO A 138 6.42 25.47 -6.17
N LEU A 139 6.03 24.21 -6.36
CA LEU A 139 4.74 23.82 -6.96
C LEU A 139 3.64 23.58 -5.90
N ASN A 140 4.02 23.36 -4.64
CA ASN A 140 3.14 23.19 -3.49
C ASN A 140 3.66 23.99 -2.29
N PRO A 141 3.59 25.34 -2.32
CA PRO A 141 4.25 26.19 -1.33
C PRO A 141 3.60 26.13 0.06
N THR A 142 2.36 25.63 0.17
CA THR A 142 1.64 25.48 1.43
C THR A 142 1.75 24.08 2.02
N ALA A 143 2.60 23.21 1.44
CA ALA A 143 2.75 21.82 1.88
C ALA A 143 1.41 21.06 1.97
N HIS A 144 0.48 21.33 1.04
CA HIS A 144 -0.83 20.67 1.08
C HIS A 144 -0.64 19.17 0.77
N PRO A 145 -1.07 18.24 1.64
CA PRO A 145 -0.75 16.82 1.49
C PRO A 145 -1.37 16.19 0.24
N PHE A 146 -2.48 16.74 -0.26
CA PHE A 146 -3.14 16.28 -1.49
C PHE A 146 -2.87 17.21 -2.70
N GLY A 147 -1.87 18.10 -2.60
CA GLY A 147 -1.47 19.00 -3.69
C GLY A 147 -0.73 18.28 -4.83
N ILE A 148 -0.02 19.05 -5.65
CA ILE A 148 0.78 18.51 -6.75
C ILE A 148 1.89 17.60 -6.16
N PRO A 149 2.04 16.34 -6.63
CA PRO A 149 3.13 15.47 -6.21
C PRO A 149 4.49 16.12 -6.46
N SER A 150 5.45 16.00 -5.53
CA SER A 150 6.81 16.50 -5.73
C SER A 150 7.66 15.51 -6.55
N ARG A 151 8.88 15.92 -6.93
CA ARG A 151 9.84 14.97 -7.55
C ARG A 151 10.18 13.83 -6.61
N GLU A 152 10.35 14.11 -5.32
CA GLU A 152 10.58 13.07 -4.30
C GLU A 152 9.40 12.10 -4.19
N ASP A 153 8.15 12.58 -4.30
CA ASP A 153 6.97 11.71 -4.36
C ASP A 153 7.07 10.71 -5.53
N TRP A 154 7.46 11.20 -6.72
CA TRP A 154 7.67 10.36 -7.92
C TRP A 154 8.80 9.36 -7.74
N GLU A 155 9.97 9.78 -7.25
CA GLU A 155 11.09 8.88 -6.99
C GLU A 155 10.69 7.76 -6.03
N GLN A 156 9.92 8.10 -4.99
CA GLN A 156 9.43 7.16 -4.00
C GLN A 156 8.43 6.16 -4.62
N LEU A 157 7.47 6.64 -5.41
CA LEU A 157 6.53 5.76 -6.12
C LEU A 157 7.24 4.86 -7.13
N TRP A 158 8.22 5.39 -7.87
CA TRP A 158 9.01 4.62 -8.83
C TRP A 158 9.87 3.54 -8.15
N LYS A 159 10.42 3.81 -6.96
CA LYS A 159 11.08 2.76 -6.16
C LYS A 159 10.10 1.67 -5.74
N THR A 160 8.88 2.03 -5.34
CA THR A 160 7.82 1.05 -5.06
C THR A 160 7.49 0.23 -6.31
N TRP A 161 7.21 0.90 -7.44
CA TRP A 161 6.91 0.25 -8.71
C TRP A 161 8.03 -0.69 -9.15
N ASP A 162 9.28 -0.25 -9.10
CA ASP A 162 10.44 -1.03 -9.54
C ASP A 162 10.71 -2.21 -8.60
N THR A 163 10.49 -2.04 -7.28
CA THR A 163 10.58 -3.15 -6.31
C THR A 163 9.57 -4.25 -6.66
N VAL A 164 8.33 -3.88 -6.99
CA VAL A 164 7.29 -4.85 -7.37
C VAL A 164 7.59 -5.46 -8.74
N THR A 165 7.80 -4.63 -9.76
CA THR A 165 7.82 -5.09 -11.17
C THR A 165 9.14 -5.69 -11.62
N LEU A 166 10.26 -5.25 -11.07
CA LEU A 166 11.60 -5.75 -11.42
C LEU A 166 12.21 -6.60 -10.31
N GLY A 167 11.69 -6.52 -9.09
CA GLY A 167 12.16 -7.29 -7.94
C GLY A 167 11.35 -8.55 -7.65
N MET A 168 10.01 -8.49 -7.77
CA MET A 168 9.14 -9.61 -7.40
C MET A 168 8.71 -10.50 -8.59
N ILE A 169 8.84 -10.00 -9.82
CA ILE A 169 8.41 -10.70 -11.04
C ILE A 169 9.65 -11.28 -11.74
N PRO A 170 9.89 -12.59 -11.66
CA PRO A 170 10.98 -13.21 -12.41
C PRO A 170 10.65 -13.25 -13.92
N ARG A 171 11.66 -13.41 -14.78
CA ARG A 171 11.51 -13.28 -16.25
C ARG A 171 10.47 -14.24 -16.82
N GLU A 172 10.40 -15.45 -16.29
CA GLU A 172 9.44 -16.49 -16.66
C GLU A 172 7.98 -16.12 -16.35
N MET A 173 7.73 -15.17 -15.44
CA MET A 173 6.38 -14.69 -15.12
C MET A 173 5.90 -13.53 -16.00
N LEU A 174 6.76 -12.93 -16.83
CA LEU A 174 6.40 -11.76 -17.63
C LEU A 174 5.21 -12.04 -18.57
N HIS A 175 5.12 -13.25 -19.13
CA HIS A 175 4.04 -13.68 -20.02
C HIS A 175 2.96 -14.53 -19.33
N VAL A 176 2.94 -14.54 -18.00
CA VAL A 176 1.92 -15.25 -17.22
C VAL A 176 0.78 -14.29 -16.86
N LYS A 177 -0.44 -14.82 -16.85
CA LYS A 177 -1.61 -14.19 -16.23
C LYS A 177 -1.84 -14.84 -14.85
N PRO A 178 -1.47 -14.21 -13.73
CA PRO A 178 -1.79 -14.73 -12.40
C PRO A 178 -3.30 -14.78 -12.12
N ILE A 179 -4.07 -13.90 -12.78
CA ILE A 179 -5.53 -13.82 -12.74
C ILE A 179 -6.02 -13.76 -14.20
N ASP A 180 -6.96 -14.63 -14.57
CA ASP A 180 -7.44 -14.75 -15.95
C ASP A 180 -8.14 -13.49 -16.48
N LEU A 181 -8.81 -12.76 -15.57
CA LEU A 181 -9.50 -11.47 -15.81
C LEU A 181 -8.54 -10.28 -15.99
N ARG A 182 -7.22 -10.53 -16.04
CA ARG A 182 -6.18 -9.51 -16.13
C ARG A 182 -5.21 -9.80 -17.27
N HIS A 183 -4.44 -8.79 -17.67
CA HIS A 183 -3.37 -8.98 -18.65
C HIS A 183 -2.16 -9.70 -18.04
N ILE A 184 -1.21 -10.09 -18.89
CA ILE A 184 0.06 -10.65 -18.45
C ILE A 184 0.86 -9.63 -17.63
N CYS A 185 1.77 -10.08 -16.78
CA CYS A 185 2.60 -9.18 -15.97
C CYS A 185 3.34 -8.10 -16.79
N LEU A 186 3.89 -8.47 -17.97
CA LEU A 186 4.60 -7.56 -18.86
C LEU A 186 3.77 -6.36 -19.31
N PHE A 187 2.45 -6.54 -19.47
CA PHE A 187 1.53 -5.47 -19.89
C PHE A 187 1.66 -4.25 -18.99
N TYR A 188 1.66 -4.47 -17.68
CA TYR A 188 1.65 -3.39 -16.69
C TYR A 188 2.94 -2.56 -16.72
N LEU A 189 4.08 -3.17 -17.04
CA LEU A 189 5.36 -2.46 -17.17
C LEU A 189 5.35 -1.48 -18.35
N GLY A 190 4.62 -1.79 -19.43
CA GLY A 190 4.43 -0.87 -20.55
C GLY A 190 3.27 0.11 -20.35
N HIS A 191 2.19 -0.35 -19.71
CA HIS A 191 0.97 0.44 -19.45
C HIS A 191 1.25 1.72 -18.66
N ILE A 192 1.97 1.61 -17.55
CA ILE A 192 2.19 2.76 -16.65
C ILE A 192 2.93 3.93 -17.30
N PRO A 193 4.12 3.74 -17.89
CA PRO A 193 4.77 4.85 -18.57
C PRO A 193 3.97 5.33 -19.79
N THR A 194 3.20 4.46 -20.46
CA THR A 194 2.36 4.85 -21.60
C THR A 194 1.23 5.78 -21.15
N PHE A 195 0.52 5.45 -20.07
CA PHE A 195 -0.54 6.29 -19.53
C PHE A 195 -0.02 7.68 -19.14
N LEU A 196 1.08 7.73 -18.39
CA LEU A 196 1.74 8.98 -17.99
C LEU A 196 2.12 9.84 -19.20
N ASP A 197 2.76 9.23 -20.20
CA ASP A 197 3.16 9.92 -21.42
C ASP A 197 1.96 10.48 -22.19
N MET A 198 0.88 9.71 -22.31
CA MET A 198 -0.34 10.10 -23.03
C MET A 198 -1.04 11.30 -22.38
N VAL A 199 -1.26 11.28 -21.07
CA VAL A 199 -1.95 12.38 -20.38
C VAL A 199 -1.10 13.65 -20.38
N LEU A 200 0.24 13.53 -20.28
CA LEU A 200 1.16 14.65 -20.39
C LEU A 200 1.18 15.23 -21.82
N SER A 201 1.30 14.38 -22.84
CA SER A 201 1.29 14.82 -24.25
C SER A 201 0.02 15.57 -24.61
N LYS A 202 -1.13 15.04 -24.20
CA LYS A 202 -2.44 15.67 -24.43
C LYS A 202 -2.51 17.05 -23.76
N GLU A 203 -2.10 17.16 -22.49
CA GLU A 203 -2.17 18.41 -21.74
C GLU A 203 -1.17 19.46 -22.24
N LEU A 204 0.03 19.04 -22.63
CA LEU A 204 1.08 19.95 -23.10
C LEU A 204 0.94 20.31 -24.60
N GLY A 205 0.11 19.60 -25.35
CA GLY A 205 0.02 19.73 -26.81
C GLY A 205 1.30 19.26 -27.52
N GLU A 206 1.98 18.27 -26.95
CA GLU A 206 3.27 17.74 -27.39
C GLU A 206 3.11 16.31 -27.93
N PRO A 207 4.00 15.83 -28.82
CA PRO A 207 3.97 14.44 -29.26
C PRO A 207 4.32 13.48 -28.12
N ASN A 208 3.76 12.26 -28.19
CA ASN A 208 4.16 11.14 -27.34
C ASN A 208 5.65 10.77 -27.52
N THR A 209 6.24 10.25 -26.45
CA THR A 209 7.58 9.70 -26.40
C THR A 209 7.69 8.49 -27.31
N GLU A 210 8.78 8.36 -28.07
CA GLU A 210 9.00 7.18 -28.92
C GLU A 210 9.30 5.93 -28.08
N PRO A 211 8.87 4.72 -28.50
CA PRO A 211 8.11 4.45 -29.73
C PRO A 211 6.61 4.72 -29.55
N LYS A 212 6.04 5.56 -30.42
CA LYS A 212 4.63 5.99 -30.28
C LYS A 212 3.61 4.85 -30.34
N TRP A 213 3.92 3.78 -31.07
CA TRP A 213 3.00 2.65 -31.23
C TRP A 213 2.72 1.91 -29.90
N PHE A 214 3.50 2.16 -28.84
CA PHE A 214 3.16 1.66 -27.50
C PHE A 214 1.78 2.14 -27.02
N THR A 215 1.31 3.31 -27.47
CA THR A 215 -0.05 3.76 -27.17
C THR A 215 -1.13 2.85 -27.75
N GLU A 216 -0.84 2.03 -28.76
CA GLU A 216 -1.82 1.13 -29.35
C GLU A 216 -2.06 -0.12 -28.47
N ILE A 217 -1.00 -0.63 -27.85
CA ILE A 217 -1.02 -1.90 -27.11
C ILE A 217 -1.05 -1.72 -25.58
N PHE A 218 -0.68 -0.55 -25.06
CA PHE A 218 -0.56 -0.29 -23.62
C PHE A 218 -1.47 0.85 -23.12
N GLU A 219 -2.28 1.50 -23.95
CA GLU A 219 -3.12 2.65 -23.55
C GLU A 219 -4.08 2.32 -22.40
N ARG A 220 -4.83 1.21 -22.50
CA ARG A 220 -5.93 0.92 -21.58
C ARG A 220 -5.96 -0.54 -21.18
N GLY A 221 -5.97 -0.78 -19.87
CA GLY A 221 -6.13 -2.10 -19.27
C GLY A 221 -7.50 -2.73 -19.54
N ILE A 222 -7.64 -4.00 -19.17
CA ILE A 222 -8.86 -4.79 -19.31
C ILE A 222 -9.65 -4.80 -18.00
N ASP A 223 -10.97 -4.65 -18.11
CA ASP A 223 -11.91 -4.91 -17.02
C ASP A 223 -13.15 -5.64 -17.57
N PRO A 224 -13.10 -6.97 -17.66
CA PRO A 224 -14.21 -7.78 -18.14
C PRO A 224 -15.28 -7.90 -17.05
N HIS A 225 -16.56 -7.91 -17.44
CA HIS A 225 -17.64 -8.26 -16.54
C HIS A 225 -17.43 -9.70 -16.04
N VAL A 226 -17.45 -9.90 -14.72
CA VAL A 226 -17.08 -11.19 -14.12
C VAL A 226 -18.08 -12.29 -14.52
N ASP A 227 -19.38 -12.00 -14.59
CA ASP A 227 -20.40 -12.97 -15.02
C ASP A 227 -20.54 -13.12 -16.55
N ASP A 228 -20.05 -12.15 -17.32
CA ASP A 228 -20.12 -12.15 -18.79
C ASP A 228 -18.83 -11.57 -19.38
N PRO A 229 -17.74 -12.36 -19.46
CA PRO A 229 -16.44 -11.83 -19.87
C PRO A 229 -16.39 -11.27 -21.31
N GLU A 230 -17.39 -11.57 -22.15
CA GLU A 230 -17.55 -10.98 -23.48
C GLU A 230 -18.03 -9.51 -23.40
N HIS A 231 -18.68 -9.14 -22.29
CA HIS A 231 -18.99 -7.75 -21.95
C HIS A 231 -17.79 -7.10 -21.25
N CYS A 232 -16.91 -6.48 -22.04
CA CYS A 232 -15.76 -5.76 -21.54
C CYS A 232 -15.76 -4.33 -22.08
N HIS A 233 -15.40 -3.36 -21.23
CA HIS A 233 -15.15 -1.99 -21.69
C HIS A 233 -14.02 -1.95 -22.72
N ARG A 234 -13.97 -0.89 -23.52
CA ARG A 234 -12.88 -0.68 -24.51
C ARG A 234 -11.53 -0.83 -23.83
N HIS A 235 -10.67 -1.70 -24.35
CA HIS A 235 -9.29 -1.91 -23.89
C HIS A 235 -8.33 -1.95 -25.09
N SER A 236 -7.02 -1.90 -24.83
CA SER A 236 -6.02 -2.03 -25.89
C SER A 236 -6.09 -3.40 -26.57
N VAL A 237 -5.88 -3.44 -27.89
CA VAL A 237 -5.68 -4.69 -28.63
C VAL A 237 -4.25 -5.14 -28.36
N VAL A 238 -4.09 -6.19 -27.57
CA VAL A 238 -2.77 -6.68 -27.13
C VAL A 238 -2.27 -7.85 -27.99
N PRO A 239 -0.94 -8.02 -28.13
CA PRO A 239 -0.39 -9.18 -28.80
C PRO A 239 -0.78 -10.50 -28.11
N THR A 240 -1.09 -11.53 -28.89
CA THR A 240 -1.50 -12.86 -28.37
C THR A 240 -0.33 -13.83 -28.22
N LYS A 241 0.78 -13.61 -28.94
CA LYS A 241 1.98 -14.45 -28.87
C LYS A 241 3.10 -13.72 -28.14
N ALA A 242 3.93 -14.46 -27.43
CA ALA A 242 4.98 -13.88 -26.60
C ALA A 242 6.00 -13.08 -27.44
N GLU A 243 6.36 -13.59 -28.61
CA GLU A 243 7.31 -12.98 -29.55
C GLU A 243 6.82 -11.66 -30.18
N ASP A 244 5.52 -11.38 -30.13
CA ASP A 244 4.92 -10.16 -30.68
C ASP A 244 4.90 -9.01 -29.65
N TRP A 245 5.26 -9.27 -28.39
CA TRP A 245 5.40 -8.23 -27.37
C TRP A 245 6.75 -7.51 -27.50
N PRO A 246 6.82 -6.20 -27.15
CA PRO A 246 8.11 -5.54 -26.93
C PRO A 246 8.92 -6.28 -25.85
N THR A 247 10.25 -6.25 -25.98
CA THR A 247 11.11 -6.83 -24.94
C THR A 247 11.02 -6.03 -23.64
N LEU A 248 11.35 -6.67 -22.52
CA LEU A 248 11.45 -5.98 -21.23
C LEU A 248 12.42 -4.79 -21.32
N GLU A 249 13.54 -4.98 -22.02
CA GLU A 249 14.57 -3.96 -22.21
C GLU A 249 14.05 -2.75 -23.02
N ASP A 250 13.24 -2.98 -24.06
CA ASP A 250 12.58 -1.90 -24.81
C ASP A 250 11.60 -1.11 -23.94
N ILE A 251 10.81 -1.82 -23.12
CA ILE A 251 9.84 -1.21 -22.19
C ILE A 251 10.55 -0.38 -21.13
N ILE A 252 11.62 -0.90 -20.51
CA ILE A 252 12.43 -0.16 -19.53
C ILE A 252 13.02 1.09 -20.17
N THR A 253 13.53 0.97 -21.40
CA THR A 253 14.12 2.08 -22.14
C THR A 253 13.09 3.18 -22.44
N PHE A 254 11.87 2.80 -22.84
CA PHE A 254 10.74 3.73 -22.99
C PHE A 254 10.36 4.39 -21.66
N ARG A 255 10.17 3.59 -20.60
CA ARG A 255 9.85 4.06 -19.25
C ARG A 255 10.85 5.12 -18.78
N THR A 256 12.15 4.86 -18.93
CA THR A 256 13.20 5.82 -18.55
C THR A 256 13.04 7.15 -19.27
N ARG A 257 12.78 7.14 -20.59
CA ARG A 257 12.53 8.39 -21.35
C ARG A 257 11.30 9.16 -20.83
N VAL A 258 10.23 8.46 -20.49
CA VAL A 258 9.01 9.09 -19.93
C VAL A 258 9.28 9.69 -18.54
N ARG A 259 10.01 8.98 -17.69
CA ARG A 259 10.44 9.47 -16.37
C ARG A 259 11.33 10.72 -16.50
N ASP A 260 12.32 10.69 -17.40
CA ASP A 260 13.20 11.82 -17.71
C ASP A 260 12.41 13.02 -18.25
N ARG A 261 11.45 12.79 -19.15
CA ARG A 261 10.54 13.83 -19.67
C ARG A 261 9.72 14.45 -18.54
N THR A 262 9.22 13.63 -17.62
CA THR A 262 8.46 14.09 -16.45
C THR A 262 9.33 14.99 -15.58
N PHE A 263 10.55 14.57 -15.24
CA PHE A 263 11.45 15.41 -14.44
C PHE A 263 11.89 16.67 -15.17
N LYS A 264 12.04 16.61 -16.49
CA LYS A 264 12.30 17.81 -17.29
C LYS A 264 11.15 18.82 -17.21
N LEU A 265 9.90 18.35 -17.20
CA LEU A 265 8.73 19.20 -16.97
C LEU A 265 8.80 19.85 -15.58
N TYR A 266 9.13 19.10 -14.52
CA TYR A 266 9.30 19.65 -13.18
C TYR A 266 10.38 20.74 -13.12
N GLU A 267 11.54 20.52 -13.73
CA GLU A 267 12.60 21.54 -13.83
C GLU A 267 12.11 22.82 -14.50
N ASP A 268 11.38 22.70 -15.62
CA ASP A 268 10.83 23.84 -16.35
C ASP A 268 9.76 24.58 -15.51
N LEU A 269 8.95 23.87 -14.73
CA LEU A 269 7.95 24.45 -13.83
C LEU A 269 8.59 25.16 -12.63
N GLU A 270 9.54 24.50 -11.96
CA GLU A 270 10.24 25.01 -10.77
C GLU A 270 11.14 26.21 -11.10
N SER A 271 11.75 26.24 -12.28
CA SER A 271 12.55 27.38 -12.77
C SER A 271 11.71 28.55 -13.28
N GLY A 272 10.39 28.38 -13.43
CA GLY A 272 9.49 29.37 -14.00
C GLY A 272 9.54 29.48 -15.52
N LYS A 273 10.31 28.62 -16.22
CA LYS A 273 10.32 28.53 -17.69
C LYS A 273 8.94 28.14 -18.23
N ARG A 274 8.19 27.33 -17.48
CA ARG A 274 6.78 27.01 -17.73
C ARG A 274 5.95 27.39 -16.51
N THR A 275 4.78 27.98 -16.73
CA THR A 275 3.85 28.31 -15.65
C THR A 275 2.97 27.12 -15.31
N ILE A 276 2.92 26.74 -14.02
CA ILE A 276 1.96 25.75 -13.53
C ILE A 276 0.54 26.33 -13.53
N TYR A 277 -0.45 25.50 -13.84
CA TYR A 277 -1.86 25.83 -13.79
C TYR A 277 -2.64 24.60 -13.31
N ARG A 278 -3.88 24.80 -12.87
CA ARG A 278 -4.65 23.79 -12.13
C ARG A 278 -4.79 22.47 -12.86
N ARG A 279 -5.19 22.50 -14.14
CA ARG A 279 -5.39 21.27 -14.93
C ARG A 279 -4.11 20.46 -15.07
N LEU A 280 -2.98 21.10 -15.32
CA LEU A 280 -1.68 20.41 -15.32
C LEU A 280 -1.32 19.82 -13.95
N GLY A 281 -1.63 20.53 -12.85
CA GLY A 281 -1.52 19.99 -11.50
C GLY A 281 -2.37 18.73 -11.28
N ARG A 282 -3.62 18.74 -11.78
CA ARG A 282 -4.52 17.57 -11.75
C ARG A 282 -4.02 16.43 -12.62
N VAL A 283 -3.47 16.71 -13.81
CA VAL A 283 -2.86 15.69 -14.68
C VAL A 283 -1.69 15.00 -13.98
N LEU A 284 -0.81 15.77 -13.33
CA LEU A 284 0.31 15.21 -12.56
C LEU A 284 -0.17 14.36 -11.38
N MET A 285 -1.19 14.81 -10.64
CA MET A 285 -1.80 14.00 -9.57
C MET A 285 -2.45 12.74 -10.13
N CYS A 286 -3.24 12.85 -11.20
CA CYS A 286 -3.94 11.73 -11.82
C CYS A 286 -2.97 10.65 -12.30
N ALA A 287 -1.89 11.03 -12.99
CA ALA A 287 -0.88 10.09 -13.45
C ALA A 287 -0.14 9.42 -12.28
N TYR A 288 0.15 10.18 -11.22
CA TYR A 288 0.80 9.66 -10.01
C TYR A 288 -0.09 8.64 -9.29
N GLU A 289 -1.34 8.99 -9.00
CA GLU A 289 -2.28 8.11 -8.31
C GLU A 289 -2.69 6.91 -9.19
N HIS A 290 -2.73 7.06 -10.52
CA HIS A 290 -2.92 5.94 -11.44
C HIS A 290 -1.83 4.88 -11.29
N GLU A 291 -0.55 5.29 -11.32
CA GLU A 291 0.57 4.36 -11.09
C GLU A 291 0.47 3.70 -9.70
N ALA A 292 0.08 4.44 -8.66
CA ALA A 292 -0.14 3.90 -7.32
C ALA A 292 -1.28 2.88 -7.25
N TRP A 293 -2.41 3.10 -7.93
CA TRP A 293 -3.49 2.11 -8.03
C TRP A 293 -3.05 0.81 -8.69
N HIS A 294 -2.19 0.93 -9.70
CA HIS A 294 -1.65 -0.24 -10.40
C HIS A 294 -0.61 -1.00 -9.58
N VAL A 295 0.10 -0.36 -8.65
CA VAL A 295 0.93 -1.09 -7.68
C VAL A 295 0.06 -2.08 -6.89
N GLU A 296 -1.05 -1.61 -6.32
CA GLU A 296 -1.97 -2.45 -5.55
C GLU A 296 -2.61 -3.53 -6.43
N THR A 297 -3.03 -3.16 -7.65
CA THR A 297 -3.58 -4.13 -8.61
C THR A 297 -2.63 -5.25 -8.95
N LEU A 298 -1.38 -4.90 -9.24
CA LEU A 298 -0.38 -5.88 -9.58
C LEU A 298 -0.04 -6.76 -8.38
N LEU A 299 -0.02 -6.21 -7.16
CA LEU A 299 0.28 -7.01 -5.98
C LEU A 299 -0.80 -8.05 -5.68
N TYR A 300 -2.10 -7.73 -5.81
CA TYR A 300 -3.13 -8.77 -5.62
C TYR A 300 -3.07 -9.86 -6.71
N MET A 301 -2.59 -9.54 -7.91
CA MET A 301 -2.30 -10.54 -8.95
C MET A 301 -1.13 -11.42 -8.53
N LEU A 302 -0.02 -10.81 -8.10
CA LEU A 302 1.22 -11.53 -7.78
C LEU A 302 1.06 -12.48 -6.59
N ILE A 303 0.27 -12.15 -5.56
CA ILE A 303 0.07 -13.08 -4.43
C ILE A 303 -0.61 -14.40 -4.84
N GLN A 304 -1.31 -14.44 -5.98
CA GLN A 304 -1.89 -15.69 -6.52
C GLN A 304 -0.82 -16.71 -6.93
N ARG A 305 0.42 -16.24 -7.13
CA ARG A 305 1.60 -17.05 -7.50
C ARG A 305 2.70 -16.99 -6.44
N ALA A 306 2.44 -16.45 -5.24
CA ALA A 306 3.39 -16.50 -4.13
C ALA A 306 3.68 -17.96 -3.77
N GLY A 307 4.97 -18.29 -3.61
CA GLY A 307 5.45 -19.67 -3.37
C GLY A 307 5.56 -20.55 -4.63
N THR A 308 4.99 -20.14 -5.77
CA THR A 308 5.00 -20.92 -7.03
C THR A 308 5.44 -20.11 -8.26
N GLY A 309 5.94 -18.89 -8.06
CA GLY A 309 6.48 -18.04 -9.11
C GLY A 309 6.87 -16.64 -8.62
N THR A 310 5.98 -15.95 -7.91
CA THR A 310 6.25 -14.60 -7.40
C THR A 310 7.30 -14.67 -6.29
N LEU A 311 8.31 -13.81 -6.40
CA LEU A 311 9.36 -13.67 -5.40
C LEU A 311 8.89 -12.72 -4.27
N PRO A 312 9.36 -12.91 -3.03
CA PRO A 312 9.11 -11.96 -1.96
C PRO A 312 9.72 -10.58 -2.29
N PRO A 313 9.19 -9.49 -1.72
CA PRO A 313 9.67 -8.14 -1.97
C PRO A 313 11.15 -8.02 -1.57
N PRO A 314 12.08 -7.74 -2.51
CA PRO A 314 13.51 -7.70 -2.20
C PRO A 314 13.84 -6.55 -1.24
N GLY A 315 14.80 -6.77 -0.35
CA GLY A 315 15.21 -5.80 0.68
C GLY A 315 14.23 -5.62 1.84
N PHE A 316 13.06 -6.26 1.81
CA PHE A 316 12.16 -6.36 2.97
C PHE A 316 12.38 -7.70 3.69
N PRO A 317 12.65 -7.70 5.00
CA PRO A 317 12.84 -8.93 5.75
C PRO A 317 11.54 -9.73 5.85
N THR A 318 11.65 -11.05 5.82
CA THR A 318 10.51 -11.93 6.10
C THR A 318 9.88 -11.60 7.45
N PRO A 319 8.55 -11.46 7.54
CA PRO A 319 7.86 -11.23 8.80
C PRO A 319 8.10 -12.35 9.79
N LEU A 320 8.29 -11.99 11.06
CA LEU A 320 8.50 -12.94 12.16
C LEU A 320 7.14 -13.48 12.65
N PHE A 321 6.39 -14.14 11.76
CA PHE A 321 4.98 -14.49 11.97
C PHE A 321 4.67 -15.12 13.35
N PRO A 322 5.43 -16.12 13.86
CA PRO A 322 5.15 -16.68 15.19
C PRO A 322 5.27 -15.67 16.33
N GLU A 323 6.23 -14.74 16.25
CA GLU A 323 6.43 -13.71 17.28
C GLU A 323 5.44 -12.54 17.11
N LEU A 324 5.10 -12.19 15.88
CA LEU A 324 4.04 -11.24 15.57
C LEU A 324 2.68 -11.73 16.08
N ALA A 325 2.36 -13.02 15.92
CA ALA A 325 1.15 -13.62 16.47
C ALA A 325 1.08 -13.47 18.00
N LYS A 326 2.20 -13.73 18.70
CA LYS A 326 2.30 -13.50 20.15
C LYS A 326 2.13 -12.02 20.52
N GLN A 327 2.72 -11.12 19.74
CA GLN A 327 2.57 -9.67 19.94
C GLN A 327 1.11 -9.24 19.76
N TRP A 328 0.43 -9.72 18.72
CA TRP A 328 -0.96 -9.35 18.47
C TRP A 328 -1.92 -9.93 19.50
N ALA A 329 -1.62 -11.12 20.04
CA ALA A 329 -2.41 -11.73 21.11
C ALA A 329 -2.44 -10.90 22.41
N THR A 330 -1.54 -9.92 22.57
CA THR A 330 -1.58 -9.00 23.72
C THR A 330 -2.54 -7.82 23.52
N ILE A 331 -3.10 -7.65 22.31
CA ILE A 331 -4.06 -6.58 22.03
C ILE A 331 -5.40 -6.99 22.67
N PRO A 332 -5.94 -6.20 23.62
CA PRO A 332 -7.19 -6.57 24.26
C PRO A 332 -8.35 -6.53 23.25
N PRO A 333 -9.31 -7.47 23.34
CA PRO A 333 -10.55 -7.36 22.58
C PRO A 333 -11.34 -6.14 23.06
N PRO A 334 -12.20 -5.55 22.20
CA PRO A 334 -13.15 -4.54 22.64
C PRO A 334 -14.07 -5.13 23.71
N THR A 335 -14.48 -4.30 24.65
CA THR A 335 -15.39 -4.68 25.76
C THR A 335 -16.76 -5.12 25.25
N GLU A 336 -17.24 -4.47 24.19
CA GLU A 336 -18.48 -4.79 23.50
C GLU A 336 -18.19 -5.23 22.06
N PRO A 337 -19.00 -6.10 21.44
CA PRO A 337 -18.80 -6.54 20.05
C PRO A 337 -19.10 -5.44 19.02
N THR A 338 -19.93 -4.47 19.40
CA THR A 338 -20.41 -3.38 18.53
C THR A 338 -20.39 -2.04 19.23
N VAL A 339 -20.38 -0.96 18.45
CA VAL A 339 -20.59 0.42 18.91
C VAL A 339 -21.77 1.05 18.18
N THR A 340 -22.55 1.86 18.88
CA THR A 340 -23.65 2.63 18.26
C THR A 340 -23.13 3.94 17.72
N LEU A 341 -23.43 4.23 16.45
CA LEU A 341 -23.17 5.52 15.80
C LEU A 341 -24.50 6.12 15.31
N GLY A 342 -24.47 7.42 15.04
CA GLY A 342 -25.61 8.15 14.51
C GLY A 342 -26.74 8.36 15.55
N PRO A 343 -27.80 9.10 15.17
CA PRO A 343 -27.95 9.77 13.89
C PRO A 343 -26.95 10.92 13.72
N ALA A 344 -26.46 11.14 12.50
CA ALA A 344 -25.45 12.17 12.20
C ALA A 344 -25.55 12.66 10.75
N GLU A 345 -25.08 13.87 10.49
CA GLU A 345 -24.83 14.35 9.14
C GLU A 345 -23.39 14.01 8.74
N VAL A 346 -23.22 13.37 7.58
CA VAL A 346 -21.92 13.01 7.04
C VAL A 346 -21.71 13.71 5.71
N THR A 347 -20.67 14.52 5.62
CA THR A 347 -20.24 15.09 4.33
C THR A 347 -19.35 14.07 3.60
N LEU A 348 -19.71 13.73 2.37
CA LEU A 348 -18.91 12.94 1.42
C LEU A 348 -18.34 13.88 0.34
N GLY A 349 -17.19 13.53 -0.22
CA GLY A 349 -16.55 14.30 -1.28
C GLY A 349 -16.04 15.68 -0.84
N TRP A 350 -15.62 16.48 -1.83
CA TRP A 350 -15.11 17.85 -1.67
C TRP A 350 -15.36 18.72 -2.90
N ASP A 351 -15.17 20.04 -2.77
CA ASP A 351 -15.42 21.00 -3.85
C ASP A 351 -14.12 21.31 -4.63
N ASP A 352 -13.71 20.38 -5.48
CA ASP A 352 -12.63 20.52 -6.44
C ASP A 352 -12.94 19.72 -7.72
N GLN A 353 -13.87 20.23 -8.53
CA GLN A 353 -14.27 19.60 -9.79
C GLN A 353 -13.24 19.91 -10.89
N GLU A 354 -13.07 19.01 -11.85
CA GLU A 354 -12.14 19.23 -12.97
C GLU A 354 -12.57 20.42 -13.85
N SER A 355 -13.87 20.64 -14.06
CA SER A 355 -14.40 21.80 -14.79
C SER A 355 -13.86 23.14 -14.29
N ASP A 356 -13.63 23.25 -12.98
CA ASP A 356 -13.13 24.47 -12.34
C ASP A 356 -11.72 24.82 -12.80
N ASP A 357 -10.95 23.84 -13.28
CA ASP A 357 -9.60 24.06 -13.79
C ASP A 357 -9.59 24.82 -15.12
N LEU A 358 -10.73 24.85 -15.82
CA LEU A 358 -10.91 25.55 -17.10
C LEU A 358 -11.42 26.99 -16.92
N LEU A 359 -11.91 27.34 -15.72
CA LEU A 359 -12.42 28.69 -15.44
C LEU A 359 -11.26 29.70 -15.44
N PRO A 360 -11.31 30.78 -16.25
CA PRO A 360 -10.20 31.75 -16.36
C PRO A 360 -9.74 32.34 -15.03
N GLU A 361 -10.67 32.60 -14.11
CA GLU A 361 -10.45 33.17 -12.78
C GLU A 361 -9.87 32.18 -11.77
N LEU A 362 -9.93 30.88 -12.07
CA LEU A 362 -9.37 29.82 -11.24
C LEU A 362 -8.11 29.21 -11.85
N LYS A 363 -7.94 29.20 -13.17
CA LYS A 363 -6.88 28.49 -13.93
C LYS A 363 -5.50 28.48 -13.27
N TYR A 364 -5.03 29.62 -12.74
CA TYR A 364 -3.69 29.74 -12.13
C TYR A 364 -3.68 29.75 -10.58
N LYS A 365 -4.82 29.45 -9.94
CA LYS A 365 -4.94 29.29 -8.47
C LYS A 365 -4.59 27.86 -8.06
N THR A 366 -3.29 27.56 -8.08
CA THR A 366 -2.73 26.23 -7.81
C THR A 366 -2.30 26.00 -6.36
N THR A 367 -2.25 27.05 -5.54
CA THR A 367 -1.75 27.00 -4.15
C THR A 367 -2.87 26.64 -3.16
N ASN A 368 -2.49 26.03 -2.03
CA ASN A 368 -3.40 25.63 -0.95
C ASN A 368 -4.61 24.81 -1.40
N ARG A 369 -4.37 23.79 -2.23
CA ARG A 369 -5.41 22.97 -2.84
C ARG A 369 -5.02 21.50 -2.85
N GLY A 370 -6.03 20.64 -2.66
CA GLY A 370 -5.97 19.22 -2.98
C GLY A 370 -6.56 18.92 -4.36
N TYR A 371 -6.06 17.89 -5.03
CA TYR A 371 -6.65 17.32 -6.24
C TYR A 371 -7.17 15.91 -5.95
N GLY A 372 -8.20 15.49 -6.68
CA GLY A 372 -8.76 14.15 -6.58
C GLY A 372 -9.41 13.67 -7.85
N TRP A 373 -9.94 12.45 -7.80
CA TRP A 373 -10.67 11.85 -8.89
C TRP A 373 -12.06 12.49 -9.03
N ASP A 374 -12.63 12.40 -10.22
CA ASP A 374 -13.95 12.95 -10.56
C ASP A 374 -15.07 12.41 -9.66
N ASN A 375 -15.03 11.13 -9.28
CA ASN A 375 -16.03 10.50 -8.41
C ASN A 375 -16.03 11.01 -6.96
N GLU A 376 -15.11 11.89 -6.59
CA GLU A 376 -14.97 12.45 -5.25
C GLU A 376 -15.52 13.87 -5.11
N SER A 377 -15.95 14.47 -6.22
CA SER A 377 -16.46 15.83 -6.29
C SER A 377 -17.83 15.85 -6.99
N PRO A 378 -18.76 16.73 -6.59
CA PRO A 378 -18.66 17.72 -5.51
C PRO A 378 -18.91 17.15 -4.10
N ALA A 379 -18.78 18.02 -3.09
CA ALA A 379 -19.18 17.69 -1.72
C ALA A 379 -20.70 17.49 -1.62
N ARG A 380 -21.13 16.50 -0.83
CA ARG A 380 -22.54 16.18 -0.58
C ARG A 380 -22.75 15.77 0.87
N THR A 381 -23.78 16.30 1.52
CA THR A 381 -24.14 15.95 2.90
C THR A 381 -25.25 14.91 2.90
N VAL A 382 -25.07 13.84 3.66
CA VAL A 382 -26.00 12.71 3.77
C VAL A 382 -26.38 12.52 5.24
N HIS A 383 -27.68 12.41 5.51
CA HIS A 383 -28.18 12.03 6.81
C HIS A 383 -27.99 10.52 7.03
N VAL A 384 -27.34 10.17 8.14
CA VAL A 384 -27.14 8.79 8.58
C VAL A 384 -27.97 8.56 9.84
N GLY A 385 -28.84 7.55 9.83
CA GLY A 385 -29.63 7.15 11.00
C GLY A 385 -28.77 6.51 12.10
N ALA A 386 -29.39 6.16 13.23
CA ALA A 386 -28.70 5.39 14.27
C ALA A 386 -28.49 3.93 13.81
N PHE A 387 -27.29 3.41 13.98
CA PHE A 387 -26.96 2.01 13.69
C PHE A 387 -25.88 1.51 14.65
N ARG A 388 -25.75 0.19 14.76
CA ARG A 388 -24.62 -0.46 15.46
C ARG A 388 -23.63 -1.01 14.45
N ALA A 389 -22.35 -0.79 14.67
CA ALA A 389 -21.27 -1.33 13.84
C ALA A 389 -20.40 -2.29 14.65
N SER A 390 -20.04 -3.43 14.08
CA SER A 390 -18.98 -4.28 14.63
C SER A 390 -17.66 -3.51 14.73
N TRP A 391 -16.91 -3.67 15.81
CA TRP A 391 -15.64 -2.96 16.02
C TRP A 391 -14.54 -3.31 15.02
N ARG A 392 -14.59 -4.52 14.46
CA ARG A 392 -13.59 -5.08 13.56
C ARG A 392 -14.25 -5.55 12.27
N PRO A 393 -13.55 -5.46 11.12
CA PRO A 393 -13.94 -6.25 9.94
C PRO A 393 -13.93 -7.75 10.29
N VAL A 394 -14.66 -8.53 9.49
CA VAL A 394 -14.76 -9.99 9.66
C VAL A 394 -13.36 -10.59 9.60
N SER A 395 -13.02 -11.44 10.58
CA SER A 395 -11.71 -12.10 10.60
C SER A 395 -11.69 -13.38 9.75
N ASN A 396 -10.49 -13.86 9.39
CA ASN A 396 -10.33 -15.15 8.73
C ASN A 396 -10.91 -16.30 9.55
N GLY A 397 -10.71 -16.31 10.88
CA GLY A 397 -11.23 -17.35 11.76
C GLY A 397 -12.76 -17.37 11.80
N GLU A 398 -13.38 -16.20 11.95
CA GLU A 398 -14.83 -16.06 11.95
C GLU A 398 -15.44 -16.50 10.61
N TYR A 399 -14.81 -16.09 9.50
CA TYR A 399 -15.25 -16.45 8.16
C TYR A 399 -15.00 -17.92 7.85
N LEU A 400 -13.88 -18.52 8.29
CA LEU A 400 -13.56 -19.95 8.10
C LEU A 400 -14.59 -20.84 8.79
N ALA A 401 -14.95 -20.51 10.03
CA ALA A 401 -15.99 -21.21 10.76
C ALA A 401 -17.34 -21.14 10.04
N TRP A 402 -17.71 -19.97 9.50
CA TRP A 402 -18.93 -19.82 8.70
C TRP A 402 -18.85 -20.55 7.36
N TRP A 403 -17.76 -20.40 6.61
CA TRP A 403 -17.53 -20.94 5.27
C TRP A 403 -17.59 -22.48 5.27
N ARG A 404 -17.05 -23.14 6.31
CA ARG A 404 -17.15 -24.61 6.48
C ARG A 404 -18.59 -25.12 6.59
N THR A 405 -19.55 -24.26 6.94
CA THR A 405 -20.99 -24.61 6.96
C THR A 405 -21.69 -24.39 5.62
N LYS A 406 -20.97 -23.88 4.62
CA LYS A 406 -21.48 -23.51 3.31
C LYS A 406 -20.80 -24.36 2.23
N SER A 407 -21.42 -24.41 1.06
CA SER A 407 -20.84 -25.01 -0.15
C SER A 407 -20.40 -23.89 -1.10
N LEU A 408 -19.41 -23.10 -0.66
CA LEU A 408 -18.88 -21.96 -1.42
C LEU A 408 -17.44 -22.24 -1.87
N PRO A 409 -16.98 -21.65 -3.00
CA PRO A 409 -15.57 -21.67 -3.36
C PRO A 409 -14.70 -21.08 -2.25
N ILE A 410 -13.45 -21.57 -2.17
CA ILE A 410 -12.43 -20.96 -1.32
C ILE A 410 -12.18 -19.50 -1.76
N PRO A 411 -12.12 -18.51 -0.86
CA PRO A 411 -11.75 -17.15 -1.21
C PRO A 411 -10.39 -17.10 -1.92
N ALA A 412 -10.22 -16.24 -2.92
CA ALA A 412 -8.96 -16.12 -3.67
C ALA A 412 -7.79 -15.57 -2.83
N SER A 413 -8.08 -15.03 -1.63
CA SER A 413 -7.07 -14.66 -0.63
C SER A 413 -6.53 -15.86 0.14
N TRP A 414 -7.15 -17.04 0.01
CA TRP A 414 -6.73 -18.27 0.67
C TRP A 414 -6.15 -19.28 -0.32
N VAL A 415 -5.50 -20.29 0.23
CA VAL A 415 -5.02 -21.48 -0.47
C VAL A 415 -5.20 -22.69 0.44
N GLU A 416 -5.43 -23.85 -0.14
CA GLU A 416 -5.41 -25.12 0.58
C GLU A 416 -4.15 -25.88 0.17
N GLU A 417 -3.28 -26.19 1.12
CA GLU A 417 -2.10 -27.04 0.91
C GLU A 417 -2.12 -28.15 1.96
N ASP A 418 -1.93 -29.40 1.52
CA ASP A 418 -1.95 -30.59 2.39
C ASP A 418 -3.20 -30.72 3.29
N GLY A 419 -4.35 -30.19 2.85
CA GLY A 419 -5.63 -30.20 3.58
C GLY A 419 -5.79 -29.07 4.61
N GLU A 420 -4.81 -28.17 4.71
CA GLU A 420 -4.84 -27.03 5.61
C GLU A 420 -5.16 -25.74 4.85
N ILE A 421 -6.07 -24.94 5.40
CA ILE A 421 -6.44 -23.63 4.84
C ILE A 421 -5.45 -22.59 5.33
N MET A 422 -4.85 -21.87 4.40
CA MET A 422 -3.86 -20.82 4.65
C MET A 422 -4.21 -19.53 3.92
N VAL A 423 -3.65 -18.42 4.38
CA VAL A 423 -3.84 -17.08 3.79
C VAL A 423 -2.66 -16.73 2.90
N ARG A 424 -2.91 -16.31 1.66
CA ARG A 424 -1.87 -15.89 0.72
C ARG A 424 -1.26 -14.56 1.16
N THR A 425 0.06 -14.47 1.12
CA THR A 425 0.81 -13.22 1.34
C THR A 425 1.92 -13.06 0.30
N ALA A 426 2.55 -11.89 0.25
CA ALA A 426 3.74 -11.67 -0.58
C ALA A 426 4.95 -12.54 -0.17
N PHE A 427 4.93 -13.14 1.02
CA PHE A 427 5.97 -14.04 1.52
C PHE A 427 5.56 -15.53 1.44
N GLY A 428 4.47 -15.84 0.74
CA GLY A 428 3.91 -17.18 0.64
C GLY A 428 2.69 -17.40 1.55
N PRO A 429 2.11 -18.60 1.54
CA PRO A 429 0.98 -18.96 2.40
C PRO A 429 1.33 -18.89 3.89
N VAL A 430 0.40 -18.39 4.69
CA VAL A 430 0.51 -18.26 6.15
C VAL A 430 -0.63 -19.03 6.82
N GLY A 431 -0.29 -19.86 7.79
CA GLY A 431 -1.25 -20.68 8.54
C GLY A 431 -2.27 -19.86 9.32
N MET A 432 -3.45 -20.45 9.53
CA MET A 432 -4.51 -19.83 10.31
C MET A 432 -4.10 -19.60 11.78
N ASP A 433 -3.15 -20.35 12.32
CA ASP A 433 -2.58 -20.11 13.66
C ASP A 433 -1.98 -18.70 13.82
N VAL A 434 -1.55 -18.09 12.72
CA VAL A 434 -1.08 -16.70 12.67
C VAL A 434 -2.17 -15.76 12.14
N ALA A 435 -2.86 -16.16 11.07
CA ALA A 435 -3.71 -15.28 10.28
C ALA A 435 -5.19 -15.25 10.71
N GLU A 436 -5.59 -16.04 11.72
CA GLU A 436 -6.99 -16.16 12.17
C GLU A 436 -7.64 -14.81 12.44
N GLN A 437 -6.92 -13.90 13.09
CA GLN A 437 -7.43 -12.58 13.50
C GLN A 437 -7.25 -11.49 12.43
N TRP A 438 -6.61 -11.80 11.29
CA TRP A 438 -6.53 -10.86 10.17
C TRP A 438 -7.90 -10.72 9.51
N PRO A 439 -8.20 -9.54 8.93
CA PRO A 439 -9.42 -9.38 8.15
C PRO A 439 -9.42 -10.36 6.96
N VAL A 440 -10.53 -11.05 6.75
CA VAL A 440 -10.71 -11.89 5.55
C VAL A 440 -10.92 -11.00 4.33
N MET A 441 -10.30 -11.35 3.21
CA MET A 441 -10.51 -10.68 1.93
C MET A 441 -11.35 -11.58 1.02
N ALA A 442 -12.55 -11.15 0.64
CA ALA A 442 -13.44 -11.91 -0.24
C ALA A 442 -14.40 -11.00 -1.01
N ALA A 443 -15.05 -11.57 -2.03
CA ALA A 443 -16.07 -10.90 -2.84
C ALA A 443 -17.24 -10.36 -1.99
N TYR A 444 -17.87 -9.28 -2.46
CA TYR A 444 -19.02 -8.64 -1.82
C TYR A 444 -20.15 -9.63 -1.57
N ASP A 445 -20.50 -10.47 -2.55
CA ASP A 445 -21.65 -11.39 -2.44
C ASP A 445 -21.52 -12.34 -1.25
N HIS A 446 -20.32 -12.88 -1.03
CA HIS A 446 -20.06 -13.76 0.11
C HIS A 446 -20.08 -13.00 1.44
N MET A 447 -19.57 -11.75 1.45
CA MET A 447 -19.61 -10.89 2.63
C MET A 447 -21.04 -10.47 2.98
N GLU A 448 -21.87 -10.22 1.98
CA GLU A 448 -23.28 -9.90 2.16
C GLU A 448 -24.04 -11.11 2.73
N MET A 449 -23.79 -12.32 2.20
CA MET A 449 -24.33 -13.57 2.74
C MET A 449 -23.89 -13.80 4.20
N TYR A 450 -22.62 -13.54 4.51
CA TYR A 450 -22.09 -13.64 5.87
C TYR A 450 -22.80 -12.65 6.81
N ALA A 451 -22.90 -11.37 6.41
CA ALA A 451 -23.54 -10.33 7.20
C ALA A 451 -25.02 -10.64 7.48
N LYS A 452 -25.78 -11.06 6.46
CA LYS A 452 -27.17 -11.53 6.61
C LYS A 452 -27.27 -12.72 7.54
N GLY A 453 -26.35 -13.68 7.44
CA GLY A 453 -26.27 -14.84 8.33
C GLY A 453 -26.01 -14.48 9.80
N LYS A 454 -25.40 -13.31 10.07
CA LYS A 454 -25.23 -12.75 11.42
C LYS A 454 -26.41 -11.90 11.89
N GLY A 455 -27.47 -11.76 11.08
CA GLY A 455 -28.61 -10.89 11.37
C GLY A 455 -28.32 -9.40 11.15
N GLY A 456 -27.26 -9.07 10.42
CA GLY A 456 -26.90 -7.70 10.05
C GLY A 456 -26.86 -7.51 8.54
N ARG A 457 -26.18 -6.45 8.11
CA ARG A 457 -25.97 -6.08 6.71
C ARG A 457 -24.60 -5.43 6.51
N LEU A 458 -24.24 -5.16 5.26
CA LEU A 458 -23.09 -4.33 4.94
C LEU A 458 -23.46 -2.84 5.09
N PRO A 459 -22.56 -1.97 5.58
CA PRO A 459 -22.82 -0.55 5.76
C PRO A 459 -23.03 0.14 4.41
N THR A 460 -23.77 1.23 4.38
CA THR A 460 -23.74 2.19 3.26
C THR A 460 -22.42 2.97 3.27
N GLU A 461 -22.07 3.64 2.17
CA GLU A 461 -20.89 4.52 2.06
C GLU A 461 -20.85 5.56 3.21
N ALA A 462 -22.00 6.19 3.50
CA ALA A 462 -22.09 7.20 4.55
C ALA A 462 -21.94 6.62 5.97
N GLU A 463 -22.53 5.46 6.25
CA GLU A 463 -22.36 4.75 7.53
C GLU A 463 -20.92 4.32 7.76
N LEU A 464 -20.28 3.73 6.74
CA LEU A 464 -18.88 3.33 6.84
C LEU A 464 -17.98 4.55 7.01
N ARG A 465 -18.21 5.64 6.26
CA ARG A 465 -17.46 6.89 6.44
C ARG A 465 -17.60 7.44 7.85
N LEU A 466 -18.79 7.41 8.45
CA LEU A 466 -19.00 7.84 9.84
C LEU A 466 -18.19 6.98 10.82
N PHE A 467 -18.16 5.67 10.63
CA PHE A 467 -17.32 4.78 11.43
C PHE A 467 -15.83 5.11 11.26
N LEU A 468 -15.36 5.26 10.02
CA LEU A 468 -13.96 5.55 9.73
C LEU A 468 -13.53 6.92 10.30
N ASP A 469 -14.39 7.94 10.25
CA ASP A 469 -14.13 9.25 10.85
C ASP A 469 -14.01 9.18 12.37
N SER A 470 -14.84 8.35 13.00
CA SER A 470 -14.93 8.27 14.46
C SER A 470 -13.85 7.38 15.06
N TYR A 471 -13.52 6.27 14.39
CA TYR A 471 -12.84 5.14 15.00
C TYR A 471 -11.62 4.61 14.23
N ASN A 472 -11.43 4.92 12.95
CA ASN A 472 -10.30 4.35 12.21
C ASN A 472 -9.00 5.14 12.44
N THR A 473 -7.90 4.44 12.68
CA THR A 473 -6.56 5.03 12.67
C THR A 473 -5.95 5.00 11.27
N GLY A 474 -5.38 6.15 10.87
CA GLY A 474 -4.75 6.31 9.56
C GLY A 474 -3.25 6.07 9.59
N TYR A 475 -2.58 6.36 8.48
CA TYR A 475 -1.12 6.29 8.38
C TYR A 475 -0.39 7.23 9.36
N GLU A 476 -1.00 8.37 9.70
CA GLU A 476 -0.51 9.32 10.72
C GLU A 476 -0.47 8.73 12.14
N GLU A 477 -1.06 7.55 12.34
CA GLU A 477 -1.12 6.83 13.60
C GLU A 477 -0.61 5.40 13.37
N ASP A 478 -1.37 4.37 13.77
CA ASP A 478 -1.00 2.96 13.65
C ASP A 478 -1.74 2.19 12.53
N GLY A 479 -2.44 2.88 11.62
CA GLY A 479 -3.13 2.26 10.48
C GLY A 479 -2.19 1.45 9.58
N ASN A 480 -2.63 0.27 9.13
CA ASN A 480 -1.83 -0.61 8.27
C ASN A 480 -2.03 -0.27 6.80
N VAL A 481 -1.41 0.83 6.35
CA VAL A 481 -1.41 1.31 4.95
C VAL A 481 0.01 1.77 4.56
N GLY A 482 0.24 2.09 3.29
CA GLY A 482 1.50 2.67 2.84
C GLY A 482 2.71 1.76 2.97
N PHE A 483 2.53 0.45 2.79
CA PHE A 483 3.58 -0.58 2.92
C PHE A 483 4.21 -0.65 4.31
N ARG A 484 3.47 -0.24 5.35
CA ARG A 484 3.89 -0.45 6.74
C ARG A 484 4.13 -1.93 7.03
N ASN A 485 3.25 -2.77 6.49
CA ASN A 485 3.43 -4.21 6.38
C ASN A 485 3.09 -4.63 4.94
N TRP A 486 3.60 -5.79 4.52
CA TRP A 486 3.32 -6.41 3.23
C TRP A 486 2.25 -7.53 3.33
N HIS A 487 1.45 -7.47 4.40
CA HIS A 487 0.38 -8.40 4.70
C HIS A 487 -0.66 -7.71 5.61
N PRO A 488 -1.88 -8.24 5.69
CA PRO A 488 -2.85 -7.80 6.69
C PRO A 488 -2.30 -8.01 8.10
N VAL A 489 -2.81 -7.24 9.05
CA VAL A 489 -2.58 -7.44 10.50
C VAL A 489 -3.93 -7.59 11.19
N PRO A 490 -3.99 -8.12 12.42
CA PRO A 490 -5.23 -8.14 13.17
C PRO A 490 -5.84 -6.75 13.29
N SER A 491 -7.11 -6.63 12.92
CA SER A 491 -7.87 -5.41 13.18
C SER A 491 -8.07 -5.25 14.68
N ASN A 492 -8.23 -4.01 15.16
CA ASN A 492 -8.48 -3.75 16.58
C ASN A 492 -9.39 -2.53 16.78
N ALA A 493 -9.87 -2.35 18.01
CA ALA A 493 -10.74 -1.24 18.41
C ALA A 493 -9.97 -0.11 19.13
N GLY A 494 -8.64 -0.15 19.12
CA GLY A 494 -7.81 0.67 20.00
C GLY A 494 -7.93 0.29 21.48
N ILE A 495 -7.27 1.07 22.34
CA ILE A 495 -7.40 0.97 23.80
C ILE A 495 -8.70 1.68 24.22
N ASP A 496 -9.53 1.01 25.03
CA ASP A 496 -10.83 1.50 25.52
C ASP A 496 -11.83 1.94 24.44
N GLY A 497 -11.78 1.33 23.24
CA GLY A 497 -12.72 1.64 22.16
C GLY A 497 -12.58 3.07 21.62
N LYS A 498 -11.35 3.61 21.59
CA LYS A 498 -11.09 4.96 21.08
C LYS A 498 -10.94 4.99 19.56
N ARG A 499 -9.82 4.52 19.03
CA ARG A 499 -9.56 4.45 17.59
C ARG A 499 -8.63 3.27 17.32
N GLY A 500 -8.92 2.48 16.30
CA GLY A 500 -8.14 1.29 15.93
C GLY A 500 -8.02 1.13 14.42
N THR A 501 -7.22 0.14 14.01
CA THR A 501 -6.94 -0.15 12.61
C THR A 501 -7.88 -1.22 12.07
N ASN A 502 -8.29 -1.10 10.81
CA ASN A 502 -9.05 -2.14 10.11
C ASN A 502 -8.21 -3.33 9.65
N GLY A 503 -6.89 -3.31 9.89
CA GLY A 503 -5.98 -4.39 9.55
C GLY A 503 -5.32 -4.27 8.17
N GLY A 504 -5.63 -3.21 7.41
CA GLY A 504 -5.02 -2.93 6.11
C GLY A 504 -5.77 -3.56 4.95
N VAL A 505 -7.08 -3.32 4.90
CA VAL A 505 -7.98 -3.78 3.83
C VAL A 505 -8.94 -2.65 3.45
N TRP A 506 -9.41 -2.66 2.21
CA TRP A 506 -10.63 -1.93 1.88
C TRP A 506 -11.84 -2.59 2.57
N GLU A 507 -12.91 -1.85 2.80
CA GLU A 507 -14.16 -2.37 3.37
C GLU A 507 -15.32 -2.16 2.38
N TRP A 508 -16.04 -3.24 2.07
CA TRP A 508 -17.23 -3.22 1.22
C TRP A 508 -18.33 -2.35 1.82
N THR A 509 -19.01 -1.60 0.95
CA THR A 509 -20.29 -0.94 1.27
C THR A 509 -21.40 -1.52 0.41
N SER A 510 -22.64 -1.41 0.87
CA SER A 510 -23.85 -1.71 0.08
C SER A 510 -24.21 -0.62 -0.94
N THR A 511 -23.42 0.46 -1.00
CA THR A 511 -23.64 1.56 -1.93
C THR A 511 -23.03 1.22 -3.28
N LYS A 512 -23.89 1.13 -4.30
CA LYS A 512 -23.46 0.98 -5.70
C LYS A 512 -22.58 2.15 -6.12
N PHE A 513 -21.56 1.86 -6.90
CA PHE A 513 -20.77 2.90 -7.54
C PHE A 513 -21.57 3.48 -8.72
N ASP A 514 -22.12 4.68 -8.52
CA ASP A 514 -22.94 5.39 -9.49
C ASP A 514 -22.68 6.90 -9.39
N ARG A 515 -23.26 7.64 -10.34
CA ARG A 515 -23.34 9.10 -10.33
C ARG A 515 -24.03 9.57 -9.06
N HIS A 516 -23.56 10.69 -8.55
CA HIS A 516 -24.26 11.47 -7.53
C HIS A 516 -24.56 12.87 -8.04
N ASP A 517 -25.39 13.60 -7.31
CA ASP A 517 -25.76 14.97 -7.68
C ASP A 517 -24.51 15.84 -7.87
N GLY A 518 -24.50 16.57 -8.99
CA GLY A 518 -23.40 17.44 -9.40
C GLY A 518 -22.16 16.73 -9.95
N PHE A 519 -22.14 15.39 -10.07
CA PHE A 519 -21.00 14.68 -10.66
C PHE A 519 -20.65 15.20 -12.07
N ASP A 520 -19.38 15.53 -12.27
CA ASP A 520 -18.80 15.99 -13.53
C ASP A 520 -17.65 15.05 -13.96
N PRO A 521 -17.80 14.27 -15.04
CA PRO A 521 -16.82 13.26 -15.43
C PRO A 521 -15.49 13.88 -15.90
N THR A 522 -14.38 13.22 -15.58
CA THR A 522 -13.05 13.67 -16.02
C THR A 522 -12.93 13.72 -17.55
N THR A 523 -12.30 14.79 -18.04
CA THR A 523 -11.89 14.92 -19.46
C THR A 523 -10.40 14.66 -19.66
N ILE A 524 -9.62 14.60 -18.57
CA ILE A 524 -8.22 14.15 -18.57
C ILE A 524 -8.18 12.65 -18.89
N PHE A 525 -8.86 11.82 -18.10
CA PHE A 525 -8.92 10.37 -18.25
C PHE A 525 -10.37 9.89 -18.47
N SER A 526 -10.91 10.20 -19.65
CA SER A 526 -12.29 9.85 -19.99
C SER A 526 -12.59 8.36 -19.77
N GLY A 527 -13.68 8.10 -19.05
CA GLY A 527 -14.12 6.75 -18.69
C GLY A 527 -13.62 6.24 -17.34
N TYR A 528 -12.76 6.98 -16.62
CA TYR A 528 -12.19 6.53 -15.34
C TYR A 528 -13.25 6.11 -14.31
N SER A 529 -14.28 6.93 -14.10
CA SER A 529 -15.40 6.59 -13.21
C SER A 529 -16.65 6.22 -13.99
N SER A 530 -16.95 6.98 -15.06
CA SER A 530 -18.23 6.90 -15.75
C SER A 530 -18.53 5.55 -16.41
N ASP A 531 -17.49 4.81 -16.81
CA ASP A 531 -17.67 3.51 -17.46
C ASP A 531 -18.20 2.46 -16.46
N PHE A 532 -17.93 2.64 -15.16
CA PHE A 532 -18.27 1.70 -14.09
C PHE A 532 -19.58 2.05 -13.35
N PHE A 533 -20.36 3.00 -13.88
CA PHE A 533 -21.73 3.29 -13.42
C PHE A 533 -22.72 2.32 -14.07
N ASP A 534 -22.51 1.04 -13.80
CA ASP A 534 -23.08 -0.09 -14.54
C ASP A 534 -23.97 -1.00 -13.67
N ASN A 535 -24.23 -0.60 -12.43
CA ASN A 535 -24.99 -1.32 -11.40
C ASN A 535 -24.36 -2.60 -10.84
N VAL A 536 -23.15 -2.98 -11.28
CA VAL A 536 -22.45 -4.17 -10.76
C VAL A 536 -21.26 -3.83 -9.89
N HIS A 537 -20.81 -2.57 -9.88
CA HIS A 537 -19.78 -2.07 -8.98
C HIS A 537 -20.33 -1.58 -7.64
N GLN A 538 -19.59 -1.86 -6.57
CA GLN A 538 -19.86 -1.37 -5.21
C GLN A 538 -18.73 -0.45 -4.76
N VAL A 539 -19.06 0.59 -3.98
CA VAL A 539 -18.07 1.46 -3.34
C VAL A 539 -17.37 0.72 -2.22
N VAL A 540 -16.05 0.90 -2.13
CA VAL A 540 -15.22 0.42 -1.03
C VAL A 540 -14.39 1.57 -0.44
N LEU A 541 -14.21 1.60 0.88
CA LEU A 541 -13.49 2.66 1.60
C LEU A 541 -12.37 2.08 2.50
N GLY A 542 -11.40 2.91 2.89
CA GLY A 542 -10.43 2.59 3.95
C GLY A 542 -8.96 2.49 3.52
N GLY A 543 -8.67 1.88 2.37
CA GLY A 543 -7.30 1.60 1.93
C GLY A 543 -6.74 0.28 2.45
N SER A 544 -5.95 -0.42 1.63
CA SER A 544 -5.24 -1.64 2.02
C SER A 544 -3.81 -1.35 2.50
N TYR A 545 -3.13 -2.39 2.99
CA TYR A 545 -1.72 -2.30 3.39
C TYR A 545 -0.77 -1.82 2.28
N ALA A 546 -1.17 -1.92 1.00
CA ALA A 546 -0.40 -1.42 -0.14
C ALA A 546 -0.89 -0.07 -0.69
N THR A 547 -2.04 0.44 -0.25
CA THR A 547 -2.51 1.76 -0.69
C THR A 547 -1.58 2.83 -0.13
N ILE A 548 -1.01 3.71 -0.98
CA ILE A 548 -0.06 4.74 -0.53
C ILE A 548 -0.73 5.76 0.40
N PRO A 549 0.01 6.41 1.33
CA PRO A 549 -0.60 7.29 2.32
C PRO A 549 -1.44 8.42 1.75
N ARG A 550 -1.06 8.99 0.60
CA ARG A 550 -1.83 10.07 -0.04
C ARG A 550 -3.22 9.62 -0.47
N GLN A 551 -3.37 8.37 -0.95
CA GLN A 551 -4.67 7.81 -1.34
C GLN A 551 -5.44 7.34 -0.11
N ALA A 552 -4.82 6.53 0.75
CA ALA A 552 -5.47 5.96 1.93
C ALA A 552 -5.88 7.02 2.97
N GLY A 553 -5.09 8.10 3.10
CA GLY A 553 -5.36 9.20 4.02
C GLY A 553 -6.33 10.26 3.48
N ARG A 554 -6.67 10.21 2.19
CA ARG A 554 -7.60 11.16 1.58
C ARG A 554 -9.03 10.74 1.89
N ARG A 555 -9.67 11.49 2.78
CA ARG A 555 -11.02 11.18 3.29
C ARG A 555 -12.06 10.97 2.19
N THR A 556 -11.90 11.64 1.06
CA THR A 556 -12.80 11.60 -0.09
C THR A 556 -12.54 10.44 -1.04
N ALA A 557 -11.42 9.71 -0.91
CA ALA A 557 -11.05 8.66 -1.85
C ALA A 557 -12.11 7.55 -1.87
N ARG A 558 -12.61 7.26 -3.07
CA ARG A 558 -13.56 6.18 -3.34
C ARG A 558 -12.91 5.21 -4.29
N ASN A 559 -12.83 3.95 -3.86
CA ASN A 559 -12.47 2.85 -4.74
C ASN A 559 -13.73 2.02 -5.02
N PHE A 560 -13.69 1.18 -6.04
CA PHE A 560 -14.85 0.41 -6.49
C PHE A 560 -14.42 -0.88 -7.16
N TYR A 561 -15.25 -1.91 -7.00
CA TYR A 561 -15.03 -3.23 -7.59
C TYR A 561 -16.37 -3.89 -7.90
N GLN A 562 -16.41 -4.76 -8.90
CA GLN A 562 -17.58 -5.60 -9.18
C GLN A 562 -17.89 -6.47 -7.94
N HIS A 563 -19.17 -6.63 -7.62
CA HIS A 563 -19.62 -7.32 -6.41
C HIS A 563 -19.09 -8.76 -6.28
N ASN A 564 -18.93 -9.46 -7.40
CA ASN A 564 -18.42 -10.84 -7.47
C ASN A 564 -16.91 -10.94 -7.73
N TYR A 565 -16.17 -9.82 -7.82
CA TYR A 565 -14.72 -9.86 -8.07
C TYR A 565 -13.97 -10.40 -6.83
N PRO A 566 -13.32 -11.57 -6.91
CA PRO A 566 -12.87 -12.28 -5.71
C PRO A 566 -11.45 -11.92 -5.26
N TYR A 567 -10.70 -11.18 -6.09
CA TYR A 567 -9.26 -10.96 -5.89
C TYR A 567 -8.91 -9.65 -5.21
N ALA A 568 -9.83 -8.68 -5.17
CA ALA A 568 -9.57 -7.40 -4.54
C ALA A 568 -9.34 -7.57 -3.03
N TRP A 569 -8.46 -6.76 -2.47
CA TRP A 569 -8.14 -6.77 -1.03
C TRP A 569 -9.18 -6.03 -0.21
N VAL A 570 -10.41 -6.52 -0.30
CA VAL A 570 -11.60 -5.95 0.33
C VAL A 570 -12.18 -6.95 1.32
N SER A 571 -12.38 -6.48 2.54
CA SER A 571 -13.09 -7.15 3.63
C SER A 571 -14.45 -6.48 3.86
N ALA A 572 -15.14 -6.85 4.93
CA ALA A 572 -16.38 -6.21 5.30
C ALA A 572 -16.52 -6.11 6.81
N ARG A 573 -17.32 -5.14 7.24
CA ARG A 573 -17.80 -4.99 8.61
C ARG A 573 -19.31 -5.16 8.62
N VAL A 574 -19.82 -5.85 9.64
CA VAL A 574 -21.26 -6.04 9.80
C VAL A 574 -21.83 -4.85 10.58
N VAL A 575 -22.93 -4.30 10.08
CA VAL A 575 -23.75 -3.32 10.79
C VAL A 575 -25.15 -3.84 11.04
N PHE A 576 -25.81 -3.26 12.04
CA PHE A 576 -27.14 -3.65 12.49
C PHE A 576 -28.00 -2.40 12.65
N ASP A 577 -29.22 -2.47 12.15
CA ASP A 577 -30.20 -1.41 12.38
C ASP A 577 -30.54 -1.34 13.89
N VAL A 578 -30.82 -0.13 14.36
CA VAL A 578 -31.33 0.13 15.71
C VAL A 578 -32.81 0.46 15.57
N GLU A 579 -33.68 -0.19 16.36
CA GLU A 579 -35.10 0.16 16.37
C GLU A 579 -35.26 1.63 16.81
N ALA A 580 -36.06 2.37 16.05
CA ALA A 580 -36.28 3.81 16.22
C ALA A 580 -37.09 4.16 17.47
#